data_AF-A0A7K0UNA9-F1
#
_entry.id   AF-A0A7K0UNA9-F1
#
_cell.length_a   1.000
_cell.length_b   1.000
_cell.length_c   1.000
_cell.angle_alpha   90.00
_cell.angle_beta   90.00
_cell.angle_gamma   90.00
#
_symmetry.space_group_name_H-M   'P 1'
#
loop_
_entity.id
_entity.type
_entity.pdbx_description
1 polymer ?
#
loop_
_entity_poly.entity_id
_entity_poly.type
_entity_poly.pdbx_seq_one_letter_code
_entity_poly.pdbx_strand_id
1 'polypeptide(L)'
;MEVADTSANIDRNWDALAAMEPQLGSITQTVATEVLDITAAQLAADAAVIAKIQVGYSLAVSGVKAENANAVGTRTDVASVAVRDTAQNISRYVDQLEDPNSQVASVAVSDSGLLSMTSAQYDGGLVDKITPASVYTLSLTDMSVADALTVSAATDTHVVSIAIADSSDNVVGSLDDLQAMGGLLGAVHLTGTVSTMTVTADQLYGDAQTLAKIADPYALAVTDVLASDALSVSEVESVESLSVSDTAANLSAKLDDLQNIIGKLDGVAQTDSPLALTVSFAQLSADSAALDKLDPMSLTLEVSDVMAENLADLSALDKVVTINLSDTSAAIAGKFDELMALAGQGRLGNIEQIDTIAPLAITADQMNDTNGQAVLGSIANHYTLAVSDALAAAATGLAAQDAVASVAVSDSGENIHDHLDDLQALGAALVSITQTDADPIELTAAQYGLDSNLWDKFSGSFSLSVQDAHAANAAYLAGRGHVASLTVSDTAAAVVTHLDDLQALGSQLTGISLTDTAPAVLTLTATQLVSDAGALGKISGASLVVTEVTAENATSVAGQTGVSSVSVSDSSSNVSNFLDDLDALGSQLQSIALTDGSSLSLTADQIATHTAVLSKLADGFTVVQTEEPA
;
A
#
# COMPACT_ATOMS: atom_id res chain seq x y z
N MET A 1 2.63 104.35 -54.79
CA MET A 1 3.67 104.79 -53.85
C MET A 1 4.72 103.70 -53.83
N GLU A 2 5.96 104.05 -54.15
CA GLU A 2 7.13 103.17 -54.06
C GLU A 2 7.66 103.25 -52.63
N VAL A 3 7.71 102.11 -51.94
CA VAL A 3 8.27 101.99 -50.58
C VAL A 3 9.57 101.19 -50.68
N ALA A 4 10.67 101.77 -50.22
CA ALA A 4 11.96 101.09 -50.19
C ALA A 4 12.59 101.26 -48.79
N ASP A 5 12.75 100.16 -48.05
CA ASP A 5 13.28 100.17 -46.69
C ASP A 5 13.94 98.82 -46.33
N THR A 6 14.49 98.70 -45.14
CA THR A 6 15.01 97.46 -44.57
C THR A 6 13.88 96.48 -44.26
N SER A 7 14.16 95.18 -44.32
CA SER A 7 13.20 94.10 -44.01
C SER A 7 12.59 94.26 -42.62
N ALA A 8 13.42 94.53 -41.60
CA ALA A 8 12.96 94.78 -40.24
C ALA A 8 12.02 96.00 -40.09
N ASN A 9 12.16 97.03 -40.93
CA ASN A 9 11.25 98.17 -40.93
C ASN A 9 9.96 97.88 -41.71
N ILE A 10 10.04 97.07 -42.77
CA ILE A 10 8.88 96.58 -43.50
C ILE A 10 8.02 95.70 -42.58
N ASP A 11 8.64 94.75 -41.86
CA ASP A 11 7.96 93.87 -40.90
C ASP A 11 7.29 94.64 -39.77
N ARG A 12 8.02 95.56 -39.12
CA ARG A 12 7.46 96.35 -38.01
C ARG A 12 6.25 97.19 -38.42
N ASN A 13 6.20 97.61 -39.68
CA ASN A 13 5.14 98.47 -40.21
C ASN A 13 4.17 97.72 -41.14
N TRP A 14 4.16 96.39 -41.12
CA TRP A 14 3.41 95.55 -42.05
C TRP A 14 1.92 95.91 -42.11
N ASP A 15 1.25 96.00 -40.95
CA ASP A 15 -0.18 96.33 -40.88
C ASP A 15 -0.50 97.72 -41.46
N ALA A 16 0.42 98.68 -41.31
CA ALA A 16 0.27 100.02 -41.87
C ALA A 16 0.43 100.01 -43.40
N LEU A 17 1.36 99.21 -43.93
CA LEU A 17 1.51 98.98 -45.37
C LEU A 17 0.27 98.28 -45.94
N ALA A 18 -0.26 97.29 -45.23
CA ALA A 18 -1.46 96.57 -45.63
C ALA A 18 -2.70 97.47 -45.67
N ALA A 19 -2.89 98.34 -44.68
CA ALA A 19 -3.98 99.32 -44.66
C ALA A 19 -3.90 100.33 -45.83
N MET A 20 -2.72 100.55 -46.39
CA MET A 20 -2.46 101.46 -47.51
C MET A 20 -2.38 100.75 -48.87
N GLU A 21 -2.75 99.46 -48.96
CA GLU A 21 -2.59 98.61 -50.15
C GLU A 21 -2.95 99.30 -51.48
N PRO A 22 -4.10 99.97 -51.65
CA PRO A 22 -4.49 100.54 -52.96
C PRO A 22 -3.55 101.65 -53.44
N GLN A 23 -2.78 102.23 -52.53
CA GLN A 23 -1.84 103.32 -52.79
C GLN A 23 -0.41 102.81 -53.04
N LEU A 24 -0.11 101.54 -52.75
CA LEU A 24 1.21 100.93 -52.95
C LEU A 24 1.41 100.50 -54.41
N GLY A 25 2.56 100.85 -54.99
CA GLY A 25 3.00 100.42 -56.32
C GLY A 25 3.89 99.19 -56.22
N SER A 26 4.98 99.33 -55.48
CA SER A 26 5.95 98.28 -55.18
C SER A 26 6.63 98.53 -53.82
N ILE A 27 7.08 97.44 -53.21
CA ILE A 27 7.89 97.40 -52.00
C ILE A 27 9.26 96.81 -52.36
N THR A 28 10.35 97.52 -52.06
CA THR A 28 11.73 97.09 -52.34
C THR A 28 12.52 96.97 -51.04
N GLN A 29 13.17 95.82 -50.80
CA GLN A 29 14.06 95.65 -49.66
C GLN A 29 15.44 96.24 -49.99
N THR A 30 15.92 97.21 -49.19
CA THR A 30 17.16 97.95 -49.48
C THR A 30 18.43 97.34 -48.88
N VAL A 31 18.32 96.30 -48.05
CA VAL A 31 19.43 95.58 -47.41
C VAL A 31 19.26 94.08 -47.70
N ALA A 32 20.37 93.34 -47.78
CA ALA A 32 20.41 91.93 -48.19
C ALA A 32 19.31 91.08 -47.54
N THR A 33 18.72 90.20 -48.35
CA THR A 33 17.55 89.32 -48.18
C THR A 33 17.38 88.72 -46.78
N GLU A 34 16.88 89.50 -45.82
CA GLU A 34 16.36 88.98 -44.55
C GLU A 34 14.93 88.45 -44.74
N VAL A 35 14.56 87.47 -43.91
CA VAL A 35 13.24 86.84 -43.94
C VAL A 35 12.23 87.76 -43.27
N LEU A 36 11.08 88.00 -43.91
CA LEU A 36 10.00 88.83 -43.38
C LEU A 36 9.08 87.99 -42.47
N ASP A 37 8.93 88.42 -41.22
CA ASP A 37 8.07 87.75 -40.24
C ASP A 37 6.61 88.16 -40.41
N ILE A 38 5.75 87.22 -40.82
CA ILE A 38 4.30 87.44 -40.94
C ILE A 38 3.51 86.34 -40.22
N THR A 39 2.26 86.62 -39.90
CA THR A 39 1.31 85.61 -39.38
C THR A 39 0.59 84.89 -40.52
N ALA A 40 0.09 83.68 -40.28
CA ALA A 40 -0.76 82.96 -41.22
C ALA A 40 -2.00 83.76 -41.64
N ALA A 41 -2.54 84.56 -40.71
CA ALA A 41 -3.64 85.47 -40.99
C ALA A 41 -3.24 86.61 -41.95
N GLN A 42 -2.07 87.22 -41.74
CA GLN A 42 -1.51 88.25 -42.64
C GLN A 42 -1.16 87.66 -44.02
N LEU A 43 -0.58 86.45 -44.09
CA LEU A 43 -0.30 85.77 -45.35
C LEU A 43 -1.58 85.61 -46.21
N ALA A 44 -2.70 85.28 -45.57
CA ALA A 44 -3.99 85.11 -46.24
C ALA A 44 -4.67 86.45 -46.57
N ALA A 45 -4.67 87.41 -45.64
CA ALA A 45 -5.37 88.69 -45.78
C ALA A 45 -4.64 89.68 -46.70
N ASP A 46 -3.30 89.66 -46.69
CA ASP A 46 -2.46 90.70 -47.29
C ASP A 46 -1.77 90.21 -48.58
N ALA A 47 -2.32 89.20 -49.25
CA ALA A 47 -1.75 88.62 -50.47
C ALA A 47 -1.47 89.65 -51.57
N ALA A 48 -2.30 90.70 -51.69
CA ALA A 48 -2.11 91.79 -52.64
C ALA A 48 -0.92 92.71 -52.28
N VAL A 49 -0.63 92.87 -50.99
CA VAL A 49 0.52 93.63 -50.48
C VAL A 49 1.81 92.83 -50.70
N ILE A 50 1.77 91.53 -50.39
CA ILE A 50 2.87 90.57 -50.61
C ILE A 50 3.26 90.53 -52.10
N ALA A 51 2.28 90.52 -53.02
CA ALA A 51 2.51 90.52 -54.46
C ALA A 51 3.21 91.79 -54.98
N LYS A 52 3.21 92.89 -54.21
CA LYS A 52 3.90 94.15 -54.55
C LYS A 52 5.36 94.17 -54.11
N ILE A 53 5.83 93.16 -53.37
CA ILE A 53 7.24 93.03 -52.99
C ILE A 53 8.05 92.59 -54.22
N GLN A 54 9.05 93.37 -54.60
CA GLN A 54 9.89 93.08 -55.76
C GLN A 54 10.75 91.82 -55.53
N VAL A 55 11.14 91.14 -56.62
CA VAL A 55 11.76 89.79 -56.66
C VAL A 55 12.90 89.63 -55.64
N GLY A 56 12.90 88.53 -54.88
CA GLY A 56 13.99 88.15 -53.95
C GLY A 56 13.66 88.21 -52.45
N TYR A 57 12.40 88.13 -52.04
CA TYR A 57 12.01 88.06 -50.62
C TYR A 57 11.76 86.61 -50.15
N SER A 58 11.74 86.42 -48.84
CA SER A 58 11.34 85.17 -48.21
C SER A 58 10.54 85.44 -46.94
N LEU A 59 9.58 84.58 -46.61
CA LEU A 59 8.62 84.74 -45.53
C LEU A 59 8.85 83.69 -44.43
N ALA A 60 8.82 84.13 -43.17
CA ALA A 60 8.67 83.27 -42.00
C ALA A 60 7.23 83.41 -41.52
N VAL A 61 6.45 82.32 -41.64
CA VAL A 61 5.01 82.38 -41.39
C VAL A 61 4.68 81.74 -40.05
N SER A 62 4.17 82.54 -39.12
CA SER A 62 3.83 82.12 -37.76
C SER A 62 2.33 81.90 -37.53
N GLY A 63 1.98 81.03 -36.59
CA GLY A 63 0.59 80.74 -36.23
C GLY A 63 -0.17 79.93 -37.29
N VAL A 64 0.55 79.19 -38.14
CA VAL A 64 -0.05 78.31 -39.14
C VAL A 64 -0.74 77.13 -38.45
N LYS A 65 -1.95 76.77 -38.90
CA LYS A 65 -2.66 75.58 -38.43
C LYS A 65 -2.04 74.31 -39.00
N ALA A 66 -2.03 73.22 -38.25
CA ALA A 66 -1.32 72.00 -38.62
C ALA A 66 -1.76 71.48 -40.01
N GLU A 67 -3.07 71.53 -40.27
CA GLU A 67 -3.68 71.18 -41.56
C GLU A 67 -3.14 72.00 -42.75
N ASN A 68 -2.71 73.23 -42.52
CA ASN A 68 -2.28 74.16 -43.57
C ASN A 68 -0.75 74.23 -43.73
N ALA A 69 0.02 73.56 -42.87
CA ALA A 69 1.48 73.67 -42.83
C ALA A 69 2.15 73.37 -44.19
N ASN A 70 1.73 72.29 -44.87
CA ASN A 70 2.31 71.93 -46.16
C ASN A 70 1.91 72.88 -47.29
N ALA A 71 0.65 73.34 -47.30
CA ALA A 71 0.17 74.31 -48.28
C ALA A 71 0.91 75.65 -48.18
N VAL A 72 1.31 76.06 -46.97
CA VAL A 72 2.13 77.26 -46.74
C VAL A 72 3.60 76.99 -47.07
N GLY A 73 4.19 75.89 -46.57
CA GLY A 73 5.61 75.59 -46.71
C GLY A 73 6.08 75.23 -48.12
N THR A 74 5.17 74.78 -49.00
CA THR A 74 5.50 74.50 -50.41
C THR A 74 5.52 75.74 -51.29
N ARG A 75 5.17 76.92 -50.76
CA ARG A 75 5.25 78.16 -51.52
C ARG A 75 6.71 78.59 -51.68
N THR A 76 7.07 79.02 -52.89
CA THR A 76 8.46 79.42 -53.22
C THR A 76 8.94 80.67 -52.48
N ASP A 77 8.01 81.44 -51.93
CA ASP A 77 8.29 82.66 -51.18
C ASP A 77 8.35 82.44 -49.67
N VAL A 78 8.10 81.23 -49.17
CA VAL A 78 8.22 80.88 -47.74
C VAL A 78 9.58 80.22 -47.50
N ALA A 79 10.24 80.60 -46.40
CA ALA A 79 11.47 79.96 -45.90
C ALA A 79 11.20 79.06 -44.69
N SER A 80 10.24 79.43 -43.85
CA SER A 80 9.94 78.68 -42.64
C SER A 80 8.48 78.81 -42.23
N VAL A 81 7.97 77.73 -41.64
CA VAL A 81 6.63 77.64 -41.09
C VAL A 81 6.73 77.37 -39.58
N ALA A 82 6.09 78.24 -38.78
CA ALA A 82 5.88 78.03 -37.34
C ALA A 82 4.41 77.70 -37.09
N VAL A 83 4.15 76.44 -36.72
CA VAL A 83 2.82 75.89 -36.51
C VAL A 83 2.35 76.16 -35.08
N ARG A 84 1.08 76.54 -34.90
CA ARG A 84 0.45 76.65 -33.58
C ARG A 84 -0.97 76.10 -33.59
N ASP A 85 -1.17 74.96 -32.96
CA ASP A 85 -2.46 74.26 -32.96
C ASP A 85 -2.72 73.46 -31.69
N THR A 86 -3.91 72.88 -31.56
CA THR A 86 -4.25 71.97 -30.45
C THR A 86 -3.49 70.65 -30.59
N ALA A 87 -3.24 69.95 -29.48
CA ALA A 87 -2.57 68.65 -29.49
C ALA A 87 -3.28 67.65 -30.43
N GLN A 88 -4.62 67.60 -30.38
CA GLN A 88 -5.42 66.74 -31.27
C GLN A 88 -5.16 67.02 -32.77
N ASN A 89 -5.11 68.30 -33.16
CA ASN A 89 -4.84 68.66 -34.55
C ASN A 89 -3.39 68.32 -34.94
N ILE A 90 -2.43 68.57 -34.06
CA ILE A 90 -1.02 68.23 -34.32
C ILE A 90 -0.88 66.71 -34.53
N SER A 91 -1.45 65.89 -33.64
CA SER A 91 -1.45 64.42 -33.78
C SER A 91 -2.07 63.91 -35.08
N ARG A 92 -3.11 64.58 -35.58
CA ARG A 92 -3.74 64.20 -36.85
C ARG A 92 -2.85 64.47 -38.07
N TYR A 93 -1.95 65.44 -37.99
CA TYR A 93 -1.15 65.92 -39.12
C TYR A 93 0.36 65.71 -38.92
N VAL A 94 0.78 64.78 -38.06
CA VAL A 94 2.21 64.51 -37.78
C VAL A 94 3.00 64.25 -39.06
N ASP A 95 2.56 63.31 -39.90
CA ASP A 95 3.26 63.00 -41.17
C ASP A 95 3.43 64.23 -42.07
N GLN A 96 2.43 65.11 -42.10
CA GLN A 96 2.47 66.36 -42.87
C GLN A 96 3.49 67.34 -42.30
N LEU A 97 3.62 67.39 -40.97
CA LEU A 97 4.57 68.27 -40.27
C LEU A 97 6.01 67.74 -40.32
N GLU A 98 6.17 66.43 -40.51
CA GLU A 98 7.44 65.74 -40.70
C GLU A 98 7.94 65.78 -42.14
N ASP A 99 7.05 66.00 -43.12
CA ASP A 99 7.43 66.15 -44.52
C ASP A 99 8.58 67.18 -44.65
N PRO A 100 9.76 66.78 -45.14
CA PRO A 100 10.90 67.69 -45.31
C PRO A 100 10.57 68.89 -46.20
N ASN A 101 9.58 68.80 -47.08
CA ASN A 101 9.14 69.89 -47.96
C ASN A 101 8.21 70.90 -47.27
N SER A 102 7.72 70.60 -46.06
CA SER A 102 6.79 71.47 -45.32
C SER A 102 7.43 72.74 -44.76
N GLN A 103 8.77 72.84 -44.79
CA GLN A 103 9.55 73.92 -44.18
C GLN A 103 9.19 74.20 -42.70
N VAL A 104 8.56 73.25 -42.00
CA VAL A 104 8.19 73.40 -40.59
C VAL A 104 9.46 73.51 -39.75
N ALA A 105 9.63 74.67 -39.13
CA ALA A 105 10.77 75.02 -38.30
C ALA A 105 10.45 74.92 -36.79
N SER A 106 9.20 75.13 -36.40
CA SER A 106 8.74 74.95 -35.02
C SER A 106 7.26 74.61 -34.94
N VAL A 107 6.87 73.87 -33.90
CA VAL A 107 5.49 73.53 -33.58
C VAL A 107 5.19 73.90 -32.13
N ALA A 108 4.14 74.69 -31.90
CA ALA A 108 3.67 75.07 -30.58
C ALA A 108 2.30 74.44 -30.29
N VAL A 109 2.23 73.62 -29.25
CA VAL A 109 0.96 73.07 -28.73
C VAL A 109 0.22 74.16 -27.97
N SER A 110 -1.04 74.40 -28.31
CA SER A 110 -1.84 75.52 -27.79
C SER A 110 -2.71 75.17 -26.57
N ASP A 111 -2.75 73.89 -26.19
CA ASP A 111 -3.48 73.32 -25.07
C ASP A 111 -2.62 72.28 -24.32
N SER A 112 -3.18 71.63 -23.29
CA SER A 112 -2.53 70.59 -22.49
C SER A 112 -3.00 69.17 -22.88
N GLY A 113 -3.43 68.98 -24.13
CA GLY A 113 -3.88 67.68 -24.62
C GLY A 113 -2.72 66.72 -24.86
N LEU A 114 -2.99 65.42 -24.93
CA LEU A 114 -1.98 64.43 -25.30
C LEU A 114 -1.75 64.45 -26.81
N LEU A 115 -0.47 64.48 -27.19
CA LEU A 115 -0.04 64.21 -28.55
C LEU A 115 0.05 62.69 -28.73
N SER A 116 -0.85 62.13 -29.53
CA SER A 116 -0.77 60.75 -30.00
C SER A 116 0.19 60.66 -31.20
N MET A 117 1.13 59.72 -31.15
CA MET A 117 2.07 59.43 -32.24
C MET A 117 2.30 57.91 -32.33
N THR A 118 2.51 57.39 -33.54
CA THR A 118 2.99 56.02 -33.72
C THR A 118 4.50 55.91 -33.48
N SER A 119 5.05 54.69 -33.41
CA SER A 119 6.51 54.45 -33.33
C SER A 119 7.28 55.23 -34.41
N ALA A 120 6.89 55.07 -35.67
CA ALA A 120 7.56 55.72 -36.80
C ALA A 120 7.47 57.25 -36.75
N GLN A 121 6.35 57.78 -36.23
CA GLN A 121 6.12 59.21 -36.08
C GLN A 121 6.92 59.82 -34.92
N TYR A 122 7.15 59.07 -33.85
CA TYR A 122 8.00 59.55 -32.76
C TYR A 122 9.46 59.72 -33.21
N ASP A 123 9.94 58.78 -34.03
CA ASP A 123 11.29 58.81 -34.62
C ASP A 123 11.42 59.75 -35.85
N GLY A 124 10.30 60.30 -36.35
CA GLY A 124 10.26 61.13 -37.56
C GLY A 124 10.82 62.55 -37.39
N GLY A 125 11.21 62.93 -36.17
CA GLY A 125 11.90 64.17 -35.86
C GLY A 125 10.99 65.39 -35.63
N LEU A 126 9.67 65.22 -35.63
CA LEU A 126 8.76 66.32 -35.24
C LEU A 126 8.96 66.75 -33.80
N VAL A 127 9.26 65.80 -32.90
CA VAL A 127 9.43 66.03 -31.46
C VAL A 127 10.50 67.10 -31.20
N ASP A 128 11.61 67.08 -31.95
CA ASP A 128 12.70 68.07 -31.86
C ASP A 128 12.26 69.49 -32.25
N LYS A 129 11.19 69.64 -33.01
CA LYS A 129 10.63 70.92 -33.46
C LYS A 129 9.58 71.48 -32.49
N ILE A 130 9.14 70.72 -31.48
CA ILE A 130 8.11 71.17 -30.54
C ILE A 130 8.68 72.17 -29.55
N THR A 131 8.14 73.40 -29.53
CA THR A 131 8.60 74.49 -28.67
C THR A 131 7.44 75.30 -28.06
N PRO A 132 7.52 75.70 -26.78
CA PRO A 132 8.55 75.36 -25.80
C PRO A 132 8.45 73.88 -25.36
N ALA A 133 9.60 73.24 -25.13
CA ALA A 133 9.67 71.81 -24.82
C ALA A 133 8.90 71.43 -23.53
N SER A 134 8.72 72.34 -22.57
CA SER A 134 8.16 72.04 -21.25
C SER A 134 6.63 71.88 -21.16
N VAL A 135 5.90 71.83 -22.29
CA VAL A 135 4.43 72.06 -22.29
C VAL A 135 3.62 70.93 -22.93
N TYR A 136 4.26 69.89 -23.48
CA TYR A 136 3.55 68.79 -24.15
C TYR A 136 3.70 67.46 -23.41
N THR A 137 2.75 66.55 -23.66
CA THR A 137 2.78 65.16 -23.20
C THR A 137 2.44 64.24 -24.35
N LEU A 138 3.12 63.11 -24.45
CA LEU A 138 3.02 62.13 -25.51
C LEU A 138 2.30 60.87 -25.04
N SER A 139 1.41 60.36 -25.90
CA SER A 139 0.93 58.98 -25.87
C SER A 139 1.44 58.29 -27.12
N LEU A 140 2.24 57.26 -26.97
CA LEU A 140 2.72 56.49 -28.11
C LEU A 140 1.77 55.32 -28.37
N THR A 141 1.47 55.09 -29.64
CA THR A 141 0.59 54.00 -30.11
C THR A 141 1.33 53.13 -31.12
N ASP A 142 0.80 51.93 -31.38
CA ASP A 142 1.38 50.98 -32.34
C ASP A 142 2.88 50.72 -32.11
N MET A 143 3.27 50.65 -30.84
CA MET A 143 4.66 50.37 -30.46
C MET A 143 4.91 48.87 -30.49
N SER A 144 6.01 48.44 -31.11
CA SER A 144 6.51 47.09 -30.84
C SER A 144 7.00 47.01 -29.38
N VAL A 145 7.06 45.81 -28.81
CA VAL A 145 7.63 45.60 -27.46
C VAL A 145 9.05 46.14 -27.39
N ALA A 146 9.87 45.87 -28.42
CA ALA A 146 11.25 46.34 -28.48
C ALA A 146 11.37 47.88 -28.47
N ASP A 147 10.53 48.57 -29.24
CA ASP A 147 10.53 50.04 -29.29
C ASP A 147 10.01 50.63 -27.97
N ALA A 148 8.94 50.05 -27.40
CA ALA A 148 8.37 50.46 -26.13
C ALA A 148 9.39 50.38 -24.98
N LEU A 149 10.18 49.30 -24.93
CA LEU A 149 11.25 49.14 -23.94
C LEU A 149 12.38 50.15 -24.15
N THR A 150 12.73 50.44 -25.42
CA THR A 150 13.73 51.46 -25.74
C THR A 150 13.28 52.84 -25.29
N VAL A 151 12.04 53.23 -25.56
CA VAL A 151 11.49 54.54 -25.19
C VAL A 151 11.33 54.67 -23.67
N SER A 152 10.79 53.65 -23.01
CA SER A 152 10.62 53.68 -21.54
C SER A 152 11.96 53.79 -20.79
N ALA A 153 13.04 53.27 -21.36
CA ALA A 153 14.40 53.43 -20.82
C ALA A 153 15.03 54.81 -21.13
N ALA A 154 14.59 55.53 -22.16
CA ALA A 154 15.20 56.75 -22.66
C ALA A 154 15.01 57.99 -21.76
N THR A 155 14.30 57.88 -20.63
CA THR A 155 14.00 58.95 -19.67
C THR A 155 13.26 60.17 -20.26
N ASP A 156 12.62 60.04 -21.43
CA ASP A 156 11.80 61.12 -21.96
C ASP A 156 10.57 61.34 -21.07
N THR A 157 10.61 62.41 -20.29
CA THR A 157 9.58 62.78 -19.33
C THR A 157 8.27 63.23 -19.97
N HIS A 158 8.25 63.45 -21.29
CA HIS A 158 7.04 63.83 -22.01
C HIS A 158 6.18 62.60 -22.32
N VAL A 159 6.77 61.41 -22.45
CA VAL A 159 6.02 60.17 -22.69
C VAL A 159 5.34 59.73 -21.40
N VAL A 160 4.00 59.73 -21.42
CA VAL A 160 3.18 59.39 -20.24
C VAL A 160 2.35 58.13 -20.44
N SER A 161 2.25 57.63 -21.67
CA SER A 161 1.52 56.41 -22.02
C SER A 161 2.12 55.78 -23.28
N ILE A 162 2.24 54.46 -23.28
CA ILE A 162 2.72 53.64 -24.40
C ILE A 162 1.71 52.51 -24.60
N ALA A 163 1.13 52.43 -25.79
CA ALA A 163 0.28 51.33 -26.22
C ALA A 163 1.05 50.43 -27.20
N ILE A 164 1.11 49.15 -26.86
CA ILE A 164 1.85 48.13 -27.62
C ILE A 164 0.93 47.49 -28.65
N ALA A 165 1.46 47.23 -29.84
CA ALA A 165 0.84 46.40 -30.88
C ALA A 165 1.89 45.42 -31.40
N ASP A 166 1.90 44.19 -30.87
CA ASP A 166 2.94 43.20 -31.17
C ASP A 166 2.39 41.76 -31.14
N SER A 167 3.19 40.76 -31.52
CA SER A 167 2.78 39.35 -31.51
C SER A 167 2.68 38.78 -30.09
N SER A 168 1.89 37.73 -29.91
CA SER A 168 1.79 36.98 -28.64
C SER A 168 3.16 36.54 -28.12
N ASP A 169 4.04 36.06 -29.01
CA ASP A 169 5.39 35.57 -28.66
C ASP A 169 6.28 36.70 -28.09
N ASN A 170 6.20 37.89 -28.68
CA ASN A 170 6.97 39.05 -28.23
C ASN A 170 6.42 39.59 -26.90
N VAL A 171 5.09 39.62 -26.73
CA VAL A 171 4.47 40.06 -25.47
C VAL A 171 4.80 39.10 -24.34
N VAL A 172 4.59 37.79 -24.53
CA VAL A 172 4.84 36.78 -23.47
C VAL A 172 6.34 36.71 -23.11
N GLY A 173 7.22 36.87 -24.09
CA GLY A 173 8.67 36.89 -23.88
C GLY A 173 9.20 38.10 -23.12
N SER A 174 8.37 39.11 -22.83
CA SER A 174 8.78 40.34 -22.15
C SER A 174 7.80 40.79 -21.06
N LEU A 175 6.96 39.89 -20.52
CA LEU A 175 5.95 40.24 -19.52
C LEU A 175 6.53 40.98 -18.30
N ASP A 176 7.65 40.49 -17.74
CA ASP A 176 8.32 41.12 -16.60
C ASP A 176 8.80 42.54 -16.92
N ASP A 177 9.38 42.76 -18.11
CA ASP A 177 9.85 44.07 -18.54
C ASP A 177 8.68 45.04 -18.78
N LEU A 178 7.60 44.54 -19.38
CA LEU A 178 6.36 45.28 -19.59
C LEU A 178 5.69 45.63 -18.24
N GLN A 179 5.73 44.72 -17.28
CA GLN A 179 5.25 44.94 -15.91
C GLN A 179 6.09 46.02 -15.23
N ALA A 180 7.40 46.04 -15.45
CA ALA A 180 8.31 47.06 -14.93
C ALA A 180 8.08 48.47 -15.51
N MET A 181 7.48 48.60 -16.70
CA MET A 181 7.04 49.90 -17.25
C MET A 181 5.97 50.57 -16.38
N GLY A 182 5.26 49.81 -15.55
CA GLY A 182 4.31 50.31 -14.56
C GLY A 182 3.20 51.16 -15.18
N GLY A 183 3.11 52.43 -14.75
CA GLY A 183 2.09 53.37 -15.22
C GLY A 183 2.25 53.83 -16.66
N LEU A 184 3.44 53.65 -17.26
CA LEU A 184 3.69 54.03 -18.66
C LEU A 184 3.02 53.06 -19.64
N LEU A 185 2.88 51.77 -19.29
CA LEU A 185 2.18 50.82 -20.15
C LEU A 185 0.68 51.13 -20.13
N GLY A 186 0.11 51.57 -21.25
CA GLY A 186 -1.30 51.97 -21.35
C GLY A 186 -2.22 50.81 -21.75
N ALA A 187 -1.85 50.10 -22.81
CA ALA A 187 -2.58 48.96 -23.37
C ALA A 187 -1.64 48.04 -24.15
N VAL A 188 -2.02 46.78 -24.29
CA VAL A 188 -1.34 45.80 -25.14
C VAL A 188 -2.36 45.23 -26.12
N HIS A 189 -2.07 45.37 -27.41
CA HIS A 189 -2.82 44.76 -28.50
C HIS A 189 -2.00 43.65 -29.15
N LEU A 190 -2.63 42.51 -29.36
CA LEU A 190 -2.02 41.35 -30.00
C LEU A 190 -2.23 41.44 -31.51
N THR A 191 -1.15 41.33 -32.26
CA THR A 191 -1.15 41.41 -33.72
C THR A 191 -0.79 40.05 -34.34
N GLY A 192 -1.21 39.87 -35.60
CA GLY A 192 -1.01 38.60 -36.30
C GLY A 192 -1.95 37.50 -35.82
N THR A 193 -1.47 36.26 -35.85
CA THR A 193 -2.22 35.10 -35.32
C THR A 193 -1.97 35.01 -33.82
N VAL A 194 -3.02 35.16 -33.02
CA VAL A 194 -2.94 34.99 -31.56
C VAL A 194 -2.69 33.52 -31.22
N SER A 195 -1.52 33.21 -30.67
CA SER A 195 -1.17 31.90 -30.09
C SER A 195 -1.48 31.87 -28.59
N THR A 196 -1.72 30.67 -28.04
CA THR A 196 -1.77 30.46 -26.59
C THR A 196 -0.41 30.84 -26.00
N MET A 197 -0.40 31.73 -25.01
CA MET A 197 0.82 32.22 -24.37
C MET A 197 1.20 31.30 -23.21
N THR A 198 2.39 30.74 -23.24
CA THR A 198 2.91 29.93 -22.13
C THR A 198 3.53 30.83 -21.08
N VAL A 199 3.02 30.78 -19.85
CA VAL A 199 3.51 31.55 -18.70
C VAL A 199 3.77 30.62 -17.52
N THR A 200 4.68 30.97 -16.63
CA THR A 200 4.80 30.26 -15.35
C THR A 200 3.72 30.73 -14.35
N ALA A 201 3.46 29.94 -13.30
CA ALA A 201 2.61 30.37 -12.20
C ALA A 201 3.08 31.69 -11.58
N ASP A 202 4.40 31.89 -11.45
CA ASP A 202 4.98 33.15 -10.96
C ASP A 202 4.66 34.33 -11.88
N GLN A 203 4.75 34.16 -13.20
CA GLN A 203 4.39 35.21 -14.17
C GLN A 203 2.89 35.52 -14.17
N LEU A 204 2.02 34.51 -14.03
CA LEU A 204 0.57 34.71 -13.95
C LEU A 204 0.19 35.70 -12.84
N TYR A 205 0.86 35.60 -11.68
CA TYR A 205 0.60 36.47 -10.53
C TYR A 205 1.47 37.74 -10.52
N GLY A 206 2.75 37.64 -10.89
CA GLY A 206 3.71 38.74 -10.92
C GLY A 206 3.39 39.80 -11.97
N ASP A 207 2.93 39.35 -13.15
CA ASP A 207 2.65 40.18 -14.32
C ASP A 207 1.16 40.45 -14.52
N ALA A 208 0.36 40.26 -13.46
CA ALA A 208 -1.10 40.42 -13.52
C ALA A 208 -1.56 41.81 -14.00
N GLN A 209 -0.75 42.87 -13.79
CA GLN A 209 -1.10 44.22 -14.29
C GLN A 209 -0.86 44.34 -15.80
N THR A 210 0.21 43.74 -16.32
CA THR A 210 0.47 43.64 -17.76
C THR A 210 -0.60 42.78 -18.43
N LEU A 211 -0.91 41.59 -17.89
CA LEU A 211 -1.95 40.70 -18.40
C LEU A 211 -3.32 41.40 -18.44
N ALA A 212 -3.67 42.17 -17.41
CA ALA A 212 -4.92 42.94 -17.36
C ALA A 212 -4.99 44.10 -18.39
N LYS A 213 -3.84 44.52 -18.96
CA LYS A 213 -3.77 45.54 -20.01
C LYS A 213 -3.82 44.96 -21.43
N ILE A 214 -3.81 43.63 -21.58
CA ILE A 214 -4.05 42.98 -22.87
C ILE A 214 -5.52 43.16 -23.22
N ALA A 215 -5.79 43.97 -24.25
CA ALA A 215 -7.14 44.36 -24.62
C ALA A 215 -7.85 43.31 -25.50
N ASP A 216 -7.07 42.48 -26.19
CA ASP A 216 -7.57 41.44 -27.09
C ASP A 216 -7.79 40.12 -26.35
N PRO A 217 -8.73 39.25 -26.79
CA PRO A 217 -8.88 37.92 -26.22
C PRO A 217 -7.58 37.11 -26.35
N TYR A 218 -7.15 36.50 -25.26
CA TYR A 218 -5.96 35.66 -25.20
C TYR A 218 -6.20 34.42 -24.33
N ALA A 219 -5.37 33.40 -24.54
CA ALA A 219 -5.38 32.17 -23.77
C ALA A 219 -3.99 31.92 -23.18
N LEU A 220 -3.95 31.34 -21.99
CA LEU A 220 -2.73 31.02 -21.24
C LEU A 220 -2.60 29.51 -21.06
N ALA A 221 -1.40 29.00 -21.28
CA ALA A 221 -0.94 27.70 -20.81
C ALA A 221 0.00 27.94 -19.62
N VAL A 222 -0.41 27.58 -18.40
CA VAL A 222 0.34 27.91 -17.19
C VAL A 222 1.23 26.73 -16.76
N THR A 223 2.53 26.95 -16.65
CA THR A 223 3.49 25.91 -16.20
C THR A 223 3.94 26.14 -14.76
N ASP A 224 4.56 25.12 -14.18
CA ASP A 224 5.15 25.17 -12.83
C ASP A 224 4.14 25.55 -11.74
N VAL A 225 2.89 25.13 -11.92
CA VAL A 225 1.84 25.34 -10.91
C VAL A 225 2.08 24.36 -9.75
N LEU A 226 2.07 24.86 -8.51
CA LEU A 226 2.10 24.00 -7.33
C LEU A 226 0.76 23.28 -7.17
N ALA A 227 0.77 22.08 -6.60
CA ALA A 227 -0.44 21.27 -6.46
C ALA A 227 -1.51 21.97 -5.58
N SER A 228 -1.08 22.80 -4.62
CA SER A 228 -1.97 23.60 -3.78
C SER A 228 -2.73 24.70 -4.54
N ASP A 229 -2.16 25.20 -5.64
CA ASP A 229 -2.65 26.37 -6.35
C ASP A 229 -3.41 25.98 -7.62
N ALA A 230 -3.31 24.71 -8.03
CA ALA A 230 -3.86 24.16 -9.27
C ALA A 230 -5.36 24.48 -9.44
N LEU A 231 -6.16 24.36 -8.38
CA LEU A 231 -7.58 24.70 -8.42
C LEU A 231 -7.80 26.18 -8.70
N SER A 232 -7.14 27.07 -7.96
CA SER A 232 -7.27 28.52 -8.15
C SER A 232 -6.77 29.00 -9.51
N VAL A 233 -5.68 28.42 -10.03
CA VAL A 233 -5.17 28.72 -11.37
C VAL A 233 -6.17 28.26 -12.44
N SER A 234 -6.82 27.10 -12.24
CA SER A 234 -7.84 26.60 -13.18
C SER A 234 -9.08 27.50 -13.28
N GLU A 235 -9.37 28.30 -12.25
CA GLU A 235 -10.50 29.23 -12.20
C GLU A 235 -10.22 30.57 -12.91
N VAL A 236 -8.96 30.88 -13.22
CA VAL A 236 -8.60 32.08 -13.97
C VAL A 236 -9.15 31.96 -15.40
N GLU A 237 -9.94 32.95 -15.83
CA GLU A 237 -10.71 32.91 -17.09
C GLU A 237 -9.82 32.71 -18.32
N SER A 238 -8.66 33.36 -18.35
CA SER A 238 -7.71 33.28 -19.46
C SER A 238 -6.89 31.98 -19.46
N VAL A 239 -6.96 31.14 -18.44
CA VAL A 239 -6.20 29.87 -18.38
C VAL A 239 -6.94 28.79 -19.15
N GLU A 240 -6.35 28.36 -20.26
CA GLU A 240 -6.84 27.28 -21.11
C GLU A 240 -6.33 25.92 -20.63
N SER A 241 -5.05 25.85 -20.24
CA SER A 241 -4.43 24.65 -19.68
C SER A 241 -3.42 25.00 -18.59
N LEU A 242 -3.10 24.03 -17.73
CA LEU A 242 -2.00 24.14 -16.80
C LEU A 242 -1.23 22.83 -16.62
N SER A 243 0.06 22.92 -16.31
CA SER A 243 0.86 21.80 -15.83
C SER A 243 1.27 22.03 -14.38
N VAL A 244 1.19 20.96 -13.59
CA VAL A 244 1.54 20.97 -12.17
C VAL A 244 2.93 20.39 -11.98
N SER A 245 3.77 21.03 -11.16
CA SER A 245 5.11 20.57 -10.82
C SER A 245 5.32 20.71 -9.33
N ASP A 246 5.35 19.58 -8.61
CA ASP A 246 5.43 19.60 -7.14
C ASP A 246 6.10 18.32 -6.58
N THR A 247 6.25 18.22 -5.26
CA THR A 247 6.79 17.06 -4.54
C THR A 247 5.77 15.94 -4.44
N ALA A 248 6.22 14.68 -4.27
CA ALA A 248 5.35 13.52 -4.10
C ALA A 248 4.29 13.73 -3.02
N ALA A 249 4.69 14.29 -1.86
CA ALA A 249 3.80 14.53 -0.74
C ALA A 249 2.67 15.53 -1.07
N ASN A 250 3.00 16.62 -1.78
CA ASN A 250 2.01 17.62 -2.17
C ASN A 250 1.08 17.10 -3.27
N LEU A 251 1.62 16.35 -4.25
CA LEU A 251 0.82 15.70 -5.28
C LEU A 251 -0.16 14.69 -4.69
N SER A 252 0.31 13.81 -3.81
CA SER A 252 -0.53 12.84 -3.07
C SER A 252 -1.64 13.51 -2.28
N ALA A 253 -1.34 14.61 -1.57
CA ALA A 253 -2.33 15.34 -0.77
C ALA A 253 -3.37 16.09 -1.61
N LYS A 254 -3.12 16.26 -2.92
CA LYS A 254 -3.94 17.07 -3.83
C LYS A 254 -4.44 16.29 -5.04
N LEU A 255 -4.35 14.96 -5.01
CA LEU A 255 -4.70 14.13 -6.15
C LEU A 255 -6.18 14.29 -6.57
N ASP A 256 -7.10 14.37 -5.60
CA ASP A 256 -8.52 14.66 -5.84
C ASP A 256 -8.73 16.05 -6.50
N ASP A 257 -7.98 17.07 -6.05
CA ASP A 257 -8.04 18.43 -6.63
C ASP A 257 -7.55 18.42 -8.08
N LEU A 258 -6.46 17.70 -8.37
CA LEU A 258 -5.95 17.48 -9.72
C LEU A 258 -6.95 16.73 -10.60
N GLN A 259 -7.62 15.72 -10.05
CA GLN A 259 -8.67 14.96 -10.74
C GLN A 259 -9.89 15.84 -11.08
N ASN A 260 -10.24 16.79 -10.22
CA ASN A 260 -11.34 17.73 -10.44
C ASN A 260 -11.07 18.71 -11.60
N ILE A 261 -9.81 19.08 -11.81
CA ILE A 261 -9.40 20.02 -12.87
C ILE A 261 -8.93 19.31 -14.15
N ILE A 262 -9.18 18.00 -14.31
CA ILE A 262 -8.61 17.17 -15.37
C ILE A 262 -8.84 17.71 -16.79
N GLY A 263 -9.91 18.49 -17.00
CA GLY A 263 -10.21 19.13 -18.29
C GLY A 263 -9.23 20.25 -18.69
N LYS A 264 -8.51 20.85 -17.73
CA LYS A 264 -7.46 21.85 -17.95
C LYS A 264 -6.06 21.34 -17.59
N LEU A 265 -5.95 20.20 -16.91
CA LEU A 265 -4.66 19.63 -16.49
C LEU A 265 -3.94 18.98 -17.67
N ASP A 266 -2.86 19.60 -18.15
CA ASP A 266 -2.09 19.13 -19.30
C ASP A 266 -1.11 18.01 -18.89
N GLY A 267 -0.38 18.20 -17.79
CA GLY A 267 0.57 17.24 -17.24
C GLY A 267 0.89 17.47 -15.77
N VAL A 268 1.44 16.45 -15.11
CA VAL A 268 1.89 16.49 -13.72
C VAL A 268 3.33 16.00 -13.63
N ALA A 269 4.22 16.83 -13.10
CA ALA A 269 5.62 16.52 -12.89
C ALA A 269 5.92 16.39 -11.39
N GLN A 270 6.65 15.33 -11.04
CA GLN A 270 7.15 15.13 -9.69
C GLN A 270 8.59 15.64 -9.59
N THR A 271 8.81 16.65 -8.74
CA THR A 271 10.10 17.33 -8.57
C THR A 271 11.13 16.55 -7.74
N ASP A 272 10.67 15.62 -6.91
CA ASP A 272 11.49 14.78 -6.01
C ASP A 272 11.47 13.29 -6.39
N SER A 273 11.21 12.99 -7.67
CA SER A 273 11.32 11.63 -8.22
C SER A 273 12.72 11.05 -7.94
N PRO A 274 12.84 9.75 -7.57
CA PRO A 274 11.82 8.69 -7.63
C PRO A 274 11.10 8.42 -6.29
N LEU A 275 10.90 9.42 -5.42
CA LEU A 275 10.13 9.20 -4.17
C LEU A 275 8.71 8.73 -4.50
N ALA A 276 8.23 7.65 -3.87
CA ALA A 276 6.91 7.12 -4.18
C ALA A 276 5.79 8.08 -3.75
N LEU A 277 4.73 8.17 -4.55
CA LEU A 277 3.50 8.86 -4.16
C LEU A 277 2.70 7.93 -3.24
N THR A 278 2.37 8.41 -2.04
CA THR A 278 1.44 7.72 -1.15
C THR A 278 0.01 7.94 -1.63
N VAL A 279 -0.72 6.87 -1.93
CA VAL A 279 -2.12 6.93 -2.39
C VAL A 279 -2.94 5.89 -1.64
N SER A 280 -4.17 6.21 -1.27
CA SER A 280 -5.07 5.17 -0.75
C SER A 280 -5.54 4.23 -1.86
N PHE A 281 -5.92 3.01 -1.51
CA PHE A 281 -6.47 2.05 -2.48
C PHE A 281 -7.70 2.62 -3.21
N ALA A 282 -8.53 3.43 -2.54
CA ALA A 282 -9.66 4.11 -3.17
C ALA A 282 -9.22 5.10 -4.27
N GLN A 283 -8.20 5.91 -3.97
CA GLN A 283 -7.68 6.94 -4.89
C GLN A 283 -7.06 6.35 -6.17
N LEU A 284 -6.46 5.15 -6.10
CA LEU A 284 -5.96 4.46 -7.31
C LEU A 284 -7.01 4.35 -8.42
N SER A 285 -8.27 4.16 -8.03
CA SER A 285 -9.39 4.07 -8.97
C SER A 285 -10.04 5.43 -9.23
N ALA A 286 -10.30 6.20 -8.17
CA ALA A 286 -11.02 7.48 -8.25
C ALA A 286 -10.23 8.54 -9.04
N ASP A 287 -8.92 8.58 -8.87
CA ASP A 287 -8.04 9.61 -9.43
C ASP A 287 -7.12 9.08 -10.53
N SER A 288 -7.53 7.98 -11.16
CA SER A 288 -6.77 7.31 -12.22
C SER A 288 -6.39 8.26 -13.36
N ALA A 289 -7.25 9.20 -13.74
CA ALA A 289 -6.93 10.14 -14.83
C ALA A 289 -5.90 11.20 -14.42
N ALA A 290 -5.89 11.63 -13.15
CA ALA A 290 -4.83 12.47 -12.62
C ALA A 290 -3.51 11.71 -12.51
N LEU A 291 -3.53 10.45 -12.07
CA LEU A 291 -2.35 9.59 -12.04
C LEU A 291 -1.77 9.32 -13.44
N ASP A 292 -2.62 9.19 -14.46
CA ASP A 292 -2.22 9.02 -15.86
C ASP A 292 -1.53 10.26 -16.46
N LYS A 293 -1.58 11.41 -15.77
CA LYS A 293 -0.87 12.64 -16.16
C LYS A 293 0.59 12.69 -15.66
N LEU A 294 0.99 11.79 -14.77
CA LEU A 294 2.38 11.60 -14.37
C LEU A 294 3.12 10.73 -15.40
N ASP A 295 4.45 10.86 -15.46
CA ASP A 295 5.28 10.02 -16.32
C ASP A 295 5.22 8.54 -15.88
N PRO A 296 4.66 7.64 -16.70
CA PRO A 296 4.46 6.24 -16.31
C PRO A 296 5.78 5.48 -16.13
N MET A 297 6.89 5.98 -16.67
CA MET A 297 8.21 5.32 -16.52
C MET A 297 8.89 5.62 -15.18
N SER A 298 8.51 6.71 -14.52
CA SER A 298 9.09 7.13 -13.24
C SER A 298 8.10 7.08 -12.07
N LEU A 299 6.80 6.93 -12.35
CA LEU A 299 5.76 6.79 -11.34
C LEU A 299 5.96 5.54 -10.48
N THR A 300 6.17 5.76 -9.17
CA THR A 300 6.13 4.71 -8.15
C THR A 300 5.12 5.08 -7.07
N LEU A 301 4.41 4.08 -6.57
CA LEU A 301 3.29 4.23 -5.65
C LEU A 301 3.52 3.41 -4.37
N GLU A 302 3.25 4.07 -3.25
CA GLU A 302 3.01 3.44 -1.95
C GLU A 302 1.50 3.46 -1.71
N VAL A 303 0.88 2.29 -1.61
CA VAL A 303 -0.59 2.18 -1.52
C VAL A 303 -1.01 1.91 -0.08
N SER A 304 -1.86 2.76 0.50
CA SER A 304 -2.45 2.60 1.84
C SER A 304 -3.87 2.04 1.81
N ASP A 305 -4.37 1.66 2.98
CA ASP A 305 -5.74 1.19 3.20
C ASP A 305 -6.11 -0.02 2.31
N VAL A 306 -5.12 -0.87 2.05
CA VAL A 306 -5.30 -2.06 1.22
C VAL A 306 -5.95 -3.15 2.07
N MET A 307 -7.05 -3.71 1.57
CA MET A 307 -7.65 -4.92 2.12
C MET A 307 -6.99 -6.18 1.52
N ALA A 308 -6.96 -7.27 2.27
CA ALA A 308 -6.23 -8.48 1.94
C ALA A 308 -6.75 -9.16 0.66
N GLU A 309 -8.03 -8.95 0.33
CA GLU A 309 -8.63 -9.42 -0.93
C GLU A 309 -8.07 -8.73 -2.19
N ASN A 310 -7.54 -7.50 -2.05
CA ASN A 310 -7.04 -6.69 -3.16
C ASN A 310 -5.52 -6.85 -3.41
N LEU A 311 -4.84 -7.68 -2.61
CA LEU A 311 -3.39 -7.88 -2.73
C LEU A 311 -2.98 -8.40 -4.10
N ALA A 312 -3.74 -9.35 -4.66
CA ALA A 312 -3.46 -9.92 -5.97
C ALA A 312 -3.46 -8.86 -7.07
N ASP A 313 -4.45 -7.97 -7.08
CA ASP A 313 -4.59 -6.91 -8.08
C ASP A 313 -3.45 -5.91 -8.02
N LEU A 314 -3.03 -5.50 -6.82
CA LEU A 314 -1.91 -4.57 -6.64
C LEU A 314 -0.56 -5.22 -6.93
N SER A 315 -0.41 -6.50 -6.60
CA SER A 315 0.83 -7.23 -6.86
C SER A 315 1.16 -7.32 -8.36
N ALA A 316 0.15 -7.22 -9.24
CA ALA A 316 0.33 -7.21 -10.69
C ALA A 316 0.75 -5.84 -11.26
N LEU A 317 0.70 -4.77 -10.47
CA LEU A 317 1.02 -3.42 -10.92
C LEU A 317 2.50 -3.07 -10.63
N ASP A 318 3.31 -2.97 -11.69
CA ASP A 318 4.75 -2.64 -11.58
C ASP A 318 5.02 -1.29 -10.90
N LYS A 319 4.08 -0.33 -11.05
CA LYS A 319 4.17 0.99 -10.39
C LYS A 319 3.97 0.93 -8.88
N VAL A 320 3.41 -0.15 -8.32
CA VAL A 320 3.15 -0.29 -6.88
C VAL A 320 4.36 -0.94 -6.21
N VAL A 321 5.18 -0.12 -5.55
CA VAL A 321 6.44 -0.55 -4.92
C VAL A 321 6.27 -0.86 -3.43
N THR A 322 5.22 -0.34 -2.78
CA THR A 322 4.92 -0.62 -1.37
C THR A 322 3.42 -0.74 -1.17
N ILE A 323 3.00 -1.74 -0.39
CA ILE A 323 1.61 -2.04 -0.05
C ILE A 323 1.47 -2.02 1.48
N ASN A 324 0.75 -1.06 2.01
CA ASN A 324 0.34 -0.99 3.41
C ASN A 324 -1.07 -1.58 3.56
N LEU A 325 -1.18 -2.63 4.36
CA LEU A 325 -2.40 -3.41 4.55
C LEU A 325 -3.15 -2.96 5.80
N SER A 326 -4.46 -2.77 5.69
CA SER A 326 -5.35 -2.49 6.81
C SER A 326 -6.60 -3.37 6.68
N ASP A 327 -6.67 -4.44 7.47
CA ASP A 327 -7.77 -5.42 7.38
C ASP A 327 -8.00 -6.13 8.73
N THR A 328 -8.97 -7.02 8.79
CA THR A 328 -9.29 -7.87 9.93
C THR A 328 -8.22 -8.92 10.19
N SER A 329 -8.06 -9.31 11.45
CA SER A 329 -7.13 -10.36 11.89
C SER A 329 -7.32 -11.66 11.08
N ALA A 330 -8.57 -12.03 10.81
CA ALA A 330 -8.90 -13.23 10.03
C ALA A 330 -8.49 -13.12 8.54
N ALA A 331 -8.69 -11.96 7.91
CA ALA A 331 -8.32 -11.76 6.52
C ALA A 331 -6.79 -11.75 6.34
N ILE A 332 -6.07 -11.13 7.28
CA ILE A 332 -4.60 -11.12 7.33
C ILE A 332 -4.07 -12.55 7.44
N ALA A 333 -4.56 -13.32 8.42
CA ALA A 333 -4.18 -14.72 8.60
C ALA A 333 -4.50 -15.59 7.38
N GLY A 334 -5.69 -15.41 6.77
CA GLY A 334 -6.10 -16.15 5.57
C GLY A 334 -5.28 -15.83 4.32
N LYS A 335 -4.51 -14.75 4.31
CA LYS A 335 -3.65 -14.29 3.21
C LYS A 335 -2.16 -14.27 3.59
N PHE A 336 -1.78 -14.96 4.66
CA PHE A 336 -0.42 -14.91 5.18
C PHE A 336 0.64 -15.33 4.15
N ASP A 337 0.37 -16.35 3.32
CA ASP A 337 1.29 -16.78 2.25
C ASP A 337 1.48 -15.71 1.15
N GLU A 338 0.42 -14.97 0.80
CA GLU A 338 0.51 -13.87 -0.16
C GLU A 338 1.31 -12.70 0.42
N LEU A 339 1.14 -12.43 1.73
CA LEU A 339 1.94 -11.44 2.44
C LEU A 339 3.41 -11.85 2.52
N MET A 340 3.71 -13.14 2.75
CA MET A 340 5.07 -13.67 2.70
C MET A 340 5.69 -13.49 1.32
N ALA A 341 4.92 -13.72 0.25
CA ALA A 341 5.39 -13.49 -1.12
C ALA A 341 5.70 -12.00 -1.37
N LEU A 342 4.88 -11.08 -0.86
CA LEU A 342 5.12 -9.63 -0.96
C LEU A 342 6.33 -9.18 -0.14
N ALA A 343 6.51 -9.73 1.06
CA ALA A 343 7.67 -9.49 1.91
C ALA A 343 8.97 -9.94 1.20
N GLY A 344 8.96 -11.12 0.58
CA GLY A 344 10.09 -11.62 -0.21
C GLY A 344 10.41 -10.78 -1.45
N GLN A 345 9.44 -10.00 -1.96
CA GLN A 345 9.64 -9.03 -3.04
C GLN A 345 10.08 -7.64 -2.54
N GLY A 346 10.11 -7.40 -1.23
CA GLY A 346 10.37 -6.08 -0.64
C GLY A 346 9.23 -5.08 -0.88
N ARG A 347 8.02 -5.56 -1.17
CA ARG A 347 6.84 -4.73 -1.48
C ARG A 347 5.86 -4.60 -0.33
N LEU A 348 6.04 -5.37 0.75
CA LEU A 348 5.21 -5.29 1.94
C LEU A 348 5.62 -4.09 2.80
N GLY A 349 4.67 -3.20 3.07
CA GLY A 349 4.80 -2.10 4.03
C GLY A 349 4.31 -2.50 5.42
N ASN A 350 3.56 -1.60 6.05
CA ASN A 350 2.93 -1.83 7.36
C ASN A 350 1.66 -2.69 7.23
N ILE A 351 1.38 -3.50 8.24
CA ILE A 351 0.13 -4.24 8.40
C ILE A 351 -0.58 -3.73 9.66
N GLU A 352 -1.84 -3.36 9.55
CA GLU A 352 -2.68 -2.93 10.67
C GLU A 352 -3.95 -3.79 10.77
N GLN A 353 -4.17 -4.37 11.96
CA GLN A 353 -5.43 -5.06 12.29
C GLN A 353 -6.48 -4.01 12.69
N ILE A 354 -7.57 -3.90 11.91
CA ILE A 354 -8.61 -2.87 12.12
C ILE A 354 -9.83 -3.38 12.91
N ASP A 355 -9.88 -4.67 13.24
CA ASP A 355 -10.94 -5.28 14.03
C ASP A 355 -10.58 -5.39 15.52
N THR A 356 -11.42 -6.10 16.28
CA THR A 356 -11.03 -6.51 17.63
C THR A 356 -9.92 -7.56 17.48
N ILE A 357 -8.68 -7.17 17.80
CA ILE A 357 -7.47 -7.99 17.61
C ILE A 357 -7.70 -9.40 18.15
N ALA A 358 -7.70 -10.36 17.22
CA ALA A 358 -7.82 -11.79 17.50
C ALA A 358 -6.49 -12.49 17.16
N PRO A 359 -6.20 -13.68 17.73
CA PRO A 359 -5.00 -14.41 17.36
C PRO A 359 -4.97 -14.72 15.86
N LEU A 360 -3.87 -14.37 15.20
CA LEU A 360 -3.64 -14.70 13.81
C LEU A 360 -3.36 -16.21 13.70
N ALA A 361 -4.21 -16.92 12.96
CA ALA A 361 -4.03 -18.34 12.72
C ALA A 361 -2.93 -18.55 11.66
N ILE A 362 -1.79 -19.08 12.08
CA ILE A 362 -0.64 -19.37 11.21
C ILE A 362 -0.07 -20.74 11.53
N THR A 363 0.66 -21.35 10.60
CA THR A 363 1.37 -22.61 10.85
C THR A 363 2.72 -22.36 11.54
N ALA A 364 3.26 -23.37 12.21
CA ALA A 364 4.61 -23.33 12.77
C ALA A 364 5.67 -23.07 11.69
N ASP A 365 5.47 -23.57 10.48
CA ASP A 365 6.34 -23.30 9.33
C ASP A 365 6.28 -21.83 8.91
N GLN A 366 5.07 -21.26 8.79
CA GLN A 366 4.89 -19.83 8.47
C GLN A 366 5.53 -18.94 9.54
N MET A 367 5.41 -19.29 10.83
CA MET A 367 6.04 -18.52 11.92
C MET A 367 7.57 -18.54 11.84
N ASN A 368 8.16 -19.66 11.43
CA ASN A 368 9.61 -19.85 11.41
C ASN A 368 10.28 -19.43 10.08
N ASP A 369 9.50 -19.26 9.01
CA ASP A 369 10.00 -18.80 7.72
C ASP A 369 10.54 -17.35 7.78
N THR A 370 11.57 -17.04 6.99
CA THR A 370 12.18 -15.69 6.97
C THR A 370 11.20 -14.61 6.50
N ASN A 371 10.40 -14.90 5.47
CA ASN A 371 9.39 -13.98 4.99
C ASN A 371 8.20 -13.94 5.95
N GLY A 372 7.87 -15.05 6.60
CA GLY A 372 6.86 -15.07 7.65
C GLY A 372 7.22 -14.18 8.84
N GLN A 373 8.48 -14.21 9.28
CA GLN A 373 8.99 -13.27 10.29
C GLN A 373 8.97 -11.82 9.80
N ALA A 374 9.23 -11.57 8.51
CA ALA A 374 9.10 -10.24 7.93
C ALA A 374 7.64 -9.74 7.95
N VAL A 375 6.67 -10.61 7.63
CA VAL A 375 5.23 -10.28 7.76
C VAL A 375 4.89 -9.93 9.21
N LEU A 376 5.29 -10.76 10.18
CA LEU A 376 5.05 -10.49 11.60
C LEU A 376 5.70 -9.19 12.07
N GLY A 377 6.91 -8.90 11.60
CA GLY A 377 7.63 -7.65 11.88
C GLY A 377 7.00 -6.40 11.26
N SER A 378 6.22 -6.56 10.18
CA SER A 378 5.46 -5.48 9.54
C SER A 378 4.14 -5.15 10.26
N ILE A 379 3.69 -5.97 11.21
CA ILE A 379 2.45 -5.70 11.96
C ILE A 379 2.69 -4.53 12.93
N ALA A 380 2.05 -3.39 12.65
CA ALA A 380 2.29 -2.13 13.35
C ALA A 380 1.67 -2.09 14.75
N ASN A 381 0.58 -2.82 14.97
CA ASN A 381 -0.11 -2.91 16.26
C ASN A 381 0.23 -4.22 17.00
N HIS A 382 -0.23 -4.33 18.25
CA HIS A 382 -0.05 -5.57 19.01
C HIS A 382 -0.77 -6.73 18.32
N TYR A 383 -0.15 -7.91 18.28
CA TYR A 383 -0.76 -9.12 17.75
C TYR A 383 -0.51 -10.31 18.66
N THR A 384 -1.34 -11.33 18.49
CA THR A 384 -1.15 -12.65 19.09
C THR A 384 -1.30 -13.72 18.01
N LEU A 385 -0.78 -14.93 18.25
CA LEU A 385 -0.70 -16.01 17.29
C LEU A 385 -1.41 -17.25 17.82
N ALA A 386 -2.19 -17.89 16.96
CA ALA A 386 -2.66 -19.25 17.13
C ALA A 386 -1.89 -20.14 16.16
N VAL A 387 -0.88 -20.85 16.68
CA VAL A 387 0.07 -21.60 15.87
C VAL A 387 -0.44 -23.03 15.65
N SER A 388 -0.67 -23.44 14.41
CA SER A 388 -1.01 -24.81 14.03
C SER A 388 0.19 -25.59 13.51
N ASP A 389 0.00 -26.91 13.38
CA ASP A 389 1.00 -27.82 12.79
C ASP A 389 2.36 -27.77 13.49
N ALA A 390 2.35 -27.47 14.80
CA ALA A 390 3.56 -27.53 15.61
C ALA A 390 3.97 -29.00 15.81
N LEU A 391 5.26 -29.27 15.64
CA LEU A 391 5.84 -30.54 16.07
C LEU A 391 5.83 -30.61 17.60
N ALA A 392 5.65 -31.81 18.17
CA ALA A 392 5.54 -32.02 19.61
C ALA A 392 6.80 -31.49 20.34
N ALA A 393 7.97 -31.75 19.77
CA ALA A 393 9.27 -31.28 20.29
C ALA A 393 9.41 -29.74 20.31
N ALA A 394 8.70 -29.02 19.43
CA ALA A 394 8.79 -27.57 19.30
C ALA A 394 7.73 -26.82 20.11
N ALA A 395 6.69 -27.51 20.57
CA ALA A 395 5.48 -26.90 21.13
C ALA A 395 5.74 -26.03 22.36
N THR A 396 6.63 -26.46 23.26
CA THR A 396 7.03 -25.70 24.46
C THR A 396 7.80 -24.43 24.10
N GLY A 397 8.70 -24.51 23.12
CA GLY A 397 9.45 -23.36 22.62
C GLY A 397 8.55 -22.33 21.95
N LEU A 398 7.58 -22.78 21.16
CA LEU A 398 6.58 -21.92 20.51
C LEU A 398 5.70 -21.21 21.55
N ALA A 399 5.15 -21.96 22.51
CA ALA A 399 4.27 -21.40 23.56
C ALA A 399 4.99 -20.46 24.53
N ALA A 400 6.32 -20.49 24.60
CA ALA A 400 7.10 -19.58 25.42
C ALA A 400 7.26 -18.18 24.78
N GLN A 401 6.93 -18.02 23.50
CA GLN A 401 7.01 -16.73 22.82
C GLN A 401 5.83 -15.84 23.24
N ASP A 402 6.11 -14.59 23.62
CA ASP A 402 5.09 -13.65 24.12
C ASP A 402 3.93 -13.42 23.13
N ALA A 403 4.21 -13.53 21.83
CA ALA A 403 3.20 -13.37 20.78
C ALA A 403 2.31 -14.61 20.61
N VAL A 404 2.66 -15.78 21.14
CA VAL A 404 1.90 -17.02 20.92
C VAL A 404 0.87 -17.21 22.03
N ALA A 405 -0.40 -17.15 21.65
CA ALA A 405 -1.52 -17.37 22.56
C ALA A 405 -1.90 -18.86 22.68
N SER A 406 -1.73 -19.62 21.60
CA SER A 406 -2.06 -21.06 21.59
C SER A 406 -1.24 -21.84 20.57
N VAL A 407 -1.05 -23.12 20.84
CA VAL A 407 -0.37 -24.09 19.99
C VAL A 407 -1.27 -25.29 19.74
N ALA A 408 -1.40 -25.69 18.48
CA ALA A 408 -1.99 -26.95 18.04
C ALA A 408 -0.89 -27.84 17.47
N VAL A 409 -0.75 -29.04 18.03
CA VAL A 409 0.31 -29.99 17.67
C VAL A 409 -0.19 -30.97 16.63
N SER A 410 0.65 -31.28 15.63
CA SER A 410 0.41 -32.27 14.59
C SER A 410 1.70 -33.03 14.34
N ASP A 411 1.80 -34.28 14.80
CA ASP A 411 3.06 -35.04 14.78
C ASP A 411 2.82 -36.57 14.75
N SER A 412 3.89 -37.36 14.67
CA SER A 412 3.86 -38.83 14.74
C SER A 412 3.53 -39.33 16.14
N GLY A 413 3.01 -40.56 16.25
CA GLY A 413 2.73 -41.18 17.55
C GLY A 413 3.98 -41.30 18.43
N GLU A 414 5.13 -41.60 17.81
CA GLU A 414 6.45 -41.66 18.47
C GLU A 414 6.87 -40.30 19.05
N ASN A 415 6.80 -39.23 18.26
CA ASN A 415 7.19 -37.89 18.74
C ASN A 415 6.22 -37.36 19.81
N ILE A 416 4.93 -37.69 19.71
CA ILE A 416 3.94 -37.35 20.73
C ILE A 416 4.25 -38.10 22.03
N HIS A 417 4.61 -39.38 21.97
CA HIS A 417 5.04 -40.17 23.12
C HIS A 417 6.24 -39.52 23.82
N ASP A 418 7.29 -39.21 23.07
CA ASP A 418 8.54 -38.66 23.60
C ASP A 418 8.37 -37.31 24.32
N HIS A 419 7.28 -36.59 24.00
CA HIS A 419 6.99 -35.25 24.53
C HIS A 419 5.66 -35.16 25.29
N LEU A 420 5.09 -36.28 25.73
CA LEU A 420 3.76 -36.29 26.35
C LEU A 420 3.68 -35.43 27.61
N ASP A 421 4.67 -35.53 28.51
CA ASP A 421 4.76 -34.71 29.72
C ASP A 421 4.92 -33.20 29.39
N ASP A 422 5.69 -32.87 28.35
CA ASP A 422 5.89 -31.50 27.89
C ASP A 422 4.58 -30.90 27.36
N LEU A 423 3.84 -31.68 26.58
CA LEU A 423 2.52 -31.30 26.07
C LEU A 423 1.51 -31.12 27.22
N GLN A 424 1.53 -31.99 28.23
CA GLN A 424 0.68 -31.86 29.42
C GLN A 424 1.00 -30.58 30.20
N ALA A 425 2.28 -30.18 30.25
CA ALA A 425 2.74 -28.98 30.94
C ALA A 425 2.29 -27.67 30.26
N LEU A 426 2.00 -27.68 28.95
CA LEU A 426 1.48 -26.51 28.21
C LEU A 426 0.11 -26.04 28.70
N GLY A 427 -0.68 -26.92 29.32
CA GLY A 427 -1.97 -26.58 29.91
C GLY A 427 -2.94 -25.94 28.93
N ALA A 428 -3.36 -24.70 29.20
CA ALA A 428 -4.34 -23.99 28.37
C ALA A 428 -3.78 -23.53 27.01
N ALA A 429 -2.45 -23.37 26.89
CA ALA A 429 -1.82 -22.97 25.63
C ALA A 429 -1.92 -24.07 24.56
N LEU A 430 -1.93 -25.35 24.96
CA LEU A 430 -2.16 -26.46 24.06
C LEU A 430 -3.67 -26.59 23.78
N VAL A 431 -4.09 -26.31 22.55
CA VAL A 431 -5.51 -26.33 22.17
C VAL A 431 -5.93 -27.62 21.49
N SER A 432 -5.03 -28.29 20.75
CA SER A 432 -5.29 -29.59 20.14
C SER A 432 -4.00 -30.39 19.88
N ILE A 433 -4.13 -31.71 19.79
CA ILE A 433 -3.11 -32.65 19.31
C ILE A 433 -3.71 -33.47 18.17
N THR A 434 -3.01 -33.60 17.05
CA THR A 434 -3.36 -34.50 15.95
C THR A 434 -2.24 -35.50 15.75
N GLN A 435 -2.58 -36.79 15.81
CA GLN A 435 -1.67 -37.85 15.41
C GLN A 435 -1.71 -38.00 13.88
N THR A 436 -0.54 -37.96 13.24
CA THR A 436 -0.42 -37.94 11.77
C THR A 436 -0.20 -39.32 11.15
N ASP A 437 0.20 -40.31 11.95
CA ASP A 437 0.42 -41.70 11.56
C ASP A 437 -0.60 -42.65 12.22
N ALA A 438 -0.46 -43.95 11.94
CA ALA A 438 -1.31 -45.00 12.50
C ALA A 438 -0.64 -45.77 13.64
N ASP A 439 0.61 -45.43 13.99
CA ASP A 439 1.41 -46.16 14.97
C ASP A 439 0.94 -45.80 16.39
N PRO A 440 0.47 -46.75 17.21
CA PRO A 440 -0.08 -46.41 18.53
C PRO A 440 0.93 -45.67 19.41
N ILE A 441 0.47 -44.64 20.10
CA ILE A 441 1.26 -43.94 21.12
C ILE A 441 1.46 -44.92 22.28
N GLU A 442 2.70 -45.34 22.51
CA GLU A 442 3.04 -46.23 23.61
C GLU A 442 3.03 -45.45 24.93
N LEU A 443 2.57 -46.05 26.02
CA LEU A 443 2.67 -45.45 27.36
C LEU A 443 2.41 -46.50 28.44
N THR A 444 2.87 -46.25 29.65
CA THR A 444 2.52 -47.11 30.80
C THR A 444 1.13 -46.78 31.33
N ALA A 445 0.47 -47.74 31.97
CA ALA A 445 -0.81 -47.52 32.66
C ALA A 445 -0.74 -46.40 33.72
N ALA A 446 0.45 -46.13 34.28
CA ALA A 446 0.69 -44.99 35.16
C ALA A 446 0.64 -43.65 34.41
N GLN A 447 1.33 -43.53 33.27
CA GLN A 447 1.29 -42.35 32.41
C GLN A 447 -0.14 -42.06 31.90
N TYR A 448 -0.89 -43.10 31.53
CA TYR A 448 -2.30 -42.95 31.12
C TYR A 448 -3.13 -42.12 32.12
N GLY A 449 -2.90 -42.35 33.42
CA GLY A 449 -3.60 -41.63 34.49
C GLY A 449 -3.07 -40.21 34.71
N LEU A 450 -1.75 -40.00 34.60
CA LEU A 450 -1.12 -38.70 34.77
C LEU A 450 -1.54 -37.72 33.65
N ASP A 451 -1.58 -38.22 32.42
CA ASP A 451 -1.87 -37.42 31.21
C ASP A 451 -3.36 -37.41 30.84
N SER A 452 -4.22 -37.72 31.81
CA SER A 452 -5.66 -37.85 31.59
C SER A 452 -6.32 -36.60 31.00
N ASN A 453 -5.75 -35.42 31.21
CA ASN A 453 -6.26 -34.16 30.65
C ASN A 453 -5.84 -33.94 29.19
N LEU A 454 -4.83 -34.65 28.68
CA LEU A 454 -4.41 -34.56 27.27
C LEU A 454 -5.35 -35.29 26.34
N TRP A 455 -6.02 -36.36 26.79
CA TRP A 455 -6.86 -37.18 25.91
C TRP A 455 -8.03 -36.41 25.29
N ASP A 456 -8.53 -35.38 26.00
CA ASP A 456 -9.57 -34.48 25.50
C ASP A 456 -9.03 -33.44 24.49
N LYS A 457 -7.70 -33.28 24.39
CA LYS A 457 -7.03 -32.40 23.42
C LYS A 457 -6.81 -33.07 22.07
N PHE A 458 -6.89 -34.40 21.97
CA PHE A 458 -6.74 -35.07 20.69
C PHE A 458 -7.91 -34.77 19.76
N SER A 459 -7.60 -34.21 18.59
CA SER A 459 -8.55 -34.01 17.49
C SER A 459 -8.40 -35.13 16.47
N GLY A 460 -9.49 -35.83 16.19
CA GLY A 460 -9.50 -36.96 15.25
C GLY A 460 -9.25 -38.31 15.94
N SER A 461 -8.97 -39.34 15.14
CA SER A 461 -8.65 -40.68 15.64
C SER A 461 -7.20 -40.76 16.07
N PHE A 462 -6.96 -41.28 17.27
CA PHE A 462 -5.63 -41.64 17.77
C PHE A 462 -5.72 -43.02 18.42
N SER A 463 -4.58 -43.69 18.60
CA SER A 463 -4.54 -44.99 19.24
C SER A 463 -3.43 -45.08 20.27
N LEU A 464 -3.70 -45.77 21.37
CA LEU A 464 -2.77 -45.98 22.49
C LEU A 464 -2.43 -47.46 22.62
N SER A 465 -1.16 -47.75 22.92
CA SER A 465 -0.69 -49.06 23.39
C SER A 465 -0.27 -48.94 24.85
N VAL A 466 -1.10 -49.45 25.76
CA VAL A 466 -0.94 -49.24 27.21
C VAL A 466 -0.18 -50.40 27.84
N GLN A 467 1.00 -50.13 28.38
CA GLN A 467 1.89 -51.12 28.97
C GLN A 467 1.73 -51.21 30.48
N ASP A 468 2.03 -52.39 31.03
CA ASP A 468 2.12 -52.63 32.47
C ASP A 468 0.84 -52.27 33.25
N ALA A 469 -0.34 -52.56 32.68
CA ALA A 469 -1.58 -52.44 33.41
C ALA A 469 -1.67 -53.47 34.54
N HIS A 470 -2.18 -53.08 35.71
CA HIS A 470 -2.57 -54.06 36.73
C HIS A 470 -3.77 -54.87 36.24
N ALA A 471 -3.83 -56.16 36.59
CA ALA A 471 -4.86 -57.07 36.12
C ALA A 471 -6.27 -56.56 36.47
N ALA A 472 -6.42 -55.98 37.67
CA ALA A 472 -7.67 -55.37 38.14
C ALA A 472 -8.13 -54.14 37.32
N ASN A 473 -7.23 -53.46 36.62
CA ASN A 473 -7.53 -52.24 35.85
C ASN A 473 -7.59 -52.50 34.34
N ALA A 474 -7.20 -53.69 33.89
CA ALA A 474 -7.07 -54.00 32.46
C ALA A 474 -8.38 -53.80 31.69
N ALA A 475 -9.50 -54.30 32.21
CA ALA A 475 -10.81 -54.13 31.58
C ALA A 475 -11.26 -52.66 31.49
N TYR A 476 -10.94 -51.85 32.50
CA TYR A 476 -11.24 -50.42 32.50
C TYR A 476 -10.46 -49.67 31.42
N LEU A 477 -9.18 -49.98 31.26
CA LEU A 477 -8.31 -49.38 30.24
C LEU A 477 -8.71 -49.84 28.83
N ALA A 478 -8.93 -51.15 28.64
CA ALA A 478 -9.37 -51.74 27.37
C ALA A 478 -10.71 -51.17 26.86
N GLY A 479 -11.61 -50.83 27.78
CA GLY A 479 -12.91 -50.23 27.45
C GLY A 479 -12.83 -48.80 26.92
N ARG A 480 -11.65 -48.16 26.91
CA ARG A 480 -11.44 -46.81 26.39
C ARG A 480 -11.30 -46.87 24.88
N GLY A 481 -12.09 -46.06 24.16
CA GLY A 481 -12.20 -46.13 22.70
C GLY A 481 -10.90 -45.88 21.92
N HIS A 482 -9.89 -45.26 22.55
CA HIS A 482 -8.57 -45.01 21.97
C HIS A 482 -7.52 -46.07 22.36
N VAL A 483 -7.81 -47.03 23.24
CA VAL A 483 -6.85 -48.08 23.61
C VAL A 483 -6.93 -49.23 22.62
N ALA A 484 -5.91 -49.38 21.77
CA ALA A 484 -5.85 -50.40 20.74
C ALA A 484 -5.26 -51.72 21.26
N SER A 485 -4.31 -51.63 22.20
CA SER A 485 -3.68 -52.77 22.85
C SER A 485 -3.31 -52.45 24.28
N LEU A 486 -3.20 -53.49 25.11
CA LEU A 486 -2.59 -53.38 26.43
C LEU A 486 -1.80 -54.63 26.81
N THR A 487 -0.76 -54.43 27.61
CA THR A 487 -0.08 -55.51 28.35
C THR A 487 -0.36 -55.39 29.84
N VAL A 488 -0.39 -56.53 30.52
CA VAL A 488 -0.59 -56.60 31.98
C VAL A 488 0.72 -56.94 32.66
N SER A 489 1.00 -56.29 33.79
CA SER A 489 2.15 -56.58 34.64
C SER A 489 1.68 -56.62 36.09
N ASP A 490 1.58 -57.82 36.66
CA ASP A 490 1.01 -58.02 37.99
C ASP A 490 1.49 -59.33 38.64
N THR A 491 1.12 -59.56 39.89
CA THR A 491 1.38 -60.82 40.59
C THR A 491 0.52 -61.97 40.04
N ALA A 492 1.02 -63.19 40.11
CA ALA A 492 0.32 -64.40 39.68
C ALA A 492 -1.02 -64.57 40.39
N ALA A 493 -1.09 -64.23 41.67
CA ALA A 493 -2.34 -64.24 42.42
C ALA A 493 -3.36 -63.23 41.84
N ALA A 494 -2.95 -61.99 41.56
CA ALA A 494 -3.83 -60.98 40.99
C ALA A 494 -4.31 -61.33 39.58
N VAL A 495 -3.41 -61.87 38.74
CA VAL A 495 -3.75 -62.36 37.39
C VAL A 495 -4.78 -63.50 37.47
N VAL A 496 -4.57 -64.51 38.33
CA VAL A 496 -5.53 -65.62 38.51
C VAL A 496 -6.90 -65.12 38.96
N THR A 497 -6.96 -64.12 39.85
CA THR A 497 -8.23 -63.57 40.33
C THR A 497 -9.03 -62.81 39.26
N HIS A 498 -8.38 -62.33 38.19
CA HIS A 498 -9.01 -61.57 37.10
C HIS A 498 -8.90 -62.29 35.75
N LEU A 499 -8.69 -63.60 35.77
CA LEU A 499 -8.34 -64.35 34.56
C LEU A 499 -9.48 -64.36 33.52
N ASP A 500 -10.72 -64.49 33.98
CA ASP A 500 -11.94 -64.38 33.14
C ASP A 500 -12.02 -62.99 32.46
N ASP A 501 -11.73 -61.91 33.20
CA ASP A 501 -11.76 -60.54 32.69
C ASP A 501 -10.65 -60.33 31.65
N LEU A 502 -9.45 -60.85 31.91
CA LEU A 502 -8.32 -60.81 30.98
C LEU A 502 -8.60 -61.61 29.70
N GLN A 503 -9.25 -62.77 29.83
CA GLN A 503 -9.70 -63.58 28.71
C GLN A 503 -10.72 -62.83 27.84
N ALA A 504 -11.63 -62.07 28.46
CA ALA A 504 -12.63 -61.29 27.75
C ALA A 504 -12.05 -60.14 26.90
N LEU A 505 -10.82 -59.68 27.18
CA LEU A 505 -10.13 -58.65 26.39
C LEU A 505 -9.73 -59.13 24.99
N GLY A 506 -9.64 -60.45 24.78
CA GLY A 506 -9.34 -61.04 23.48
C GLY A 506 -8.03 -60.53 22.88
N SER A 507 -8.10 -59.96 21.67
CA SER A 507 -6.92 -59.49 20.93
C SER A 507 -6.32 -58.18 21.45
N GLN A 508 -7.07 -57.38 22.23
CA GLN A 508 -6.51 -56.17 22.85
C GLN A 508 -5.46 -56.50 23.90
N LEU A 509 -5.56 -57.65 24.57
CA LEU A 509 -4.53 -58.12 25.49
C LEU A 509 -3.39 -58.78 24.70
N THR A 510 -2.26 -58.10 24.62
CA THR A 510 -1.12 -58.55 23.80
C THR A 510 -0.12 -59.40 24.59
N GLY A 511 -0.03 -59.20 25.91
CA GLY A 511 0.88 -59.94 26.79
C GLY A 511 0.54 -59.79 28.28
N ILE A 512 0.95 -60.78 29.08
CA ILE A 512 0.90 -60.73 30.54
C ILE A 512 2.30 -61.07 31.08
N SER A 513 2.86 -60.16 31.88
CA SER A 513 4.10 -60.33 32.63
C SER A 513 3.79 -60.53 34.11
N LEU A 514 4.49 -61.48 34.74
CA LEU A 514 4.32 -61.77 36.17
C LEU A 514 5.44 -61.11 36.98
N THR A 515 5.06 -60.36 38.01
CA THR A 515 6.02 -59.62 38.86
C THR A 515 6.57 -60.42 40.03
N ASP A 516 6.11 -61.66 40.24
CA ASP A 516 6.59 -62.54 41.31
C ASP A 516 8.07 -62.90 41.14
N THR A 517 8.74 -63.20 42.25
CA THR A 517 10.08 -63.80 42.20
C THR A 517 10.01 -65.21 41.61
N ALA A 518 10.77 -65.47 40.56
CA ALA A 518 10.75 -66.75 39.86
C ALA A 518 11.08 -67.95 40.78
N PRO A 519 10.40 -69.11 40.63
CA PRO A 519 9.35 -69.37 39.63
C PRO A 519 7.98 -68.80 40.04
N ALA A 520 7.31 -68.11 39.12
CA ALA A 520 5.94 -67.64 39.32
C ALA A 520 4.96 -68.82 39.15
N VAL A 521 4.11 -69.05 40.15
CA VAL A 521 3.18 -70.18 40.21
C VAL A 521 1.74 -69.71 40.08
N LEU A 522 1.02 -70.19 39.07
CA LEU A 522 -0.43 -69.98 38.94
C LEU A 522 -1.16 -71.21 39.45
N THR A 523 -1.98 -71.01 40.48
CA THR A 523 -2.91 -72.04 40.96
C THR A 523 -4.25 -71.84 40.27
N LEU A 524 -4.64 -72.80 39.42
CA LEU A 524 -5.82 -72.73 38.57
C LEU A 524 -6.78 -73.87 38.92
N THR A 525 -8.07 -73.67 38.72
CA THR A 525 -9.01 -74.79 38.62
C THR A 525 -8.96 -75.40 37.21
N ALA A 526 -9.41 -76.65 37.07
CA ALA A 526 -9.53 -77.29 35.76
C ALA A 526 -10.42 -76.50 34.79
N THR A 527 -11.44 -75.81 35.30
CA THR A 527 -12.31 -74.93 34.51
C THR A 527 -11.57 -73.70 33.99
N GLN A 528 -10.82 -72.99 34.85
CA GLN A 528 -10.03 -71.81 34.43
C GLN A 528 -8.99 -72.17 33.38
N LEU A 529 -8.33 -73.33 33.51
CA LEU A 529 -7.34 -73.80 32.54
C LEU A 529 -7.91 -73.92 31.12
N VAL A 530 -9.19 -74.26 31.00
CA VAL A 530 -9.87 -74.43 29.70
C VAL A 530 -10.53 -73.13 29.24
N SER A 531 -11.29 -72.45 30.10
CA SER A 531 -12.03 -71.23 29.75
C SER A 531 -11.11 -70.07 29.39
N ASP A 532 -9.96 -69.98 30.06
CA ASP A 532 -9.06 -68.83 29.96
C ASP A 532 -7.77 -69.12 29.21
N ALA A 533 -7.80 -70.14 28.36
CA ALA A 533 -6.64 -70.59 27.59
C ALA A 533 -6.04 -69.47 26.72
N GLY A 534 -6.84 -68.48 26.30
CA GLY A 534 -6.37 -67.33 25.52
C GLY A 534 -5.48 -66.40 26.36
N ALA A 535 -5.95 -65.97 27.53
CA ALA A 535 -5.18 -65.15 28.47
C ALA A 535 -3.97 -65.91 29.01
N LEU A 536 -4.12 -67.18 29.39
CA LEU A 536 -3.01 -68.03 29.83
C LEU A 536 -1.93 -68.15 28.75
N GLY A 537 -2.32 -68.25 27.48
CA GLY A 537 -1.39 -68.27 26.34
C GLY A 537 -0.59 -66.99 26.15
N LYS A 538 -0.97 -65.88 26.79
CA LYS A 538 -0.23 -64.60 26.81
C LYS A 538 0.79 -64.50 27.94
N ILE A 539 0.82 -65.48 28.85
CA ILE A 539 1.77 -65.56 29.97
C ILE A 539 2.97 -66.40 29.55
N SER A 540 4.19 -65.88 29.75
CA SER A 540 5.42 -66.62 29.47
C SER A 540 6.13 -67.07 30.75
N GLY A 541 6.56 -68.33 30.82
CA GLY A 541 7.44 -68.84 31.90
C GLY A 541 6.76 -69.19 33.23
N ALA A 542 5.43 -69.28 33.27
CA ALA A 542 4.66 -69.65 34.45
C ALA A 542 4.67 -71.16 34.73
N SER A 543 4.68 -71.54 36.01
CA SER A 543 4.43 -72.91 36.49
C SER A 543 2.95 -73.04 36.88
N LEU A 544 2.24 -74.00 36.30
CA LEU A 544 0.81 -74.19 36.54
C LEU A 544 0.57 -75.32 37.55
N VAL A 545 -0.17 -75.00 38.60
CA VAL A 545 -0.74 -75.96 39.56
C VAL A 545 -2.23 -76.03 39.28
N VAL A 546 -2.71 -77.18 38.81
CA VAL A 546 -4.12 -77.34 38.43
C VAL A 546 -4.85 -78.14 39.48
N THR A 547 -5.93 -77.59 40.00
CA THR A 547 -6.79 -78.17 41.03
C THR A 547 -8.15 -78.51 40.45
N GLU A 548 -8.93 -79.30 41.18
CA GLU A 548 -10.29 -79.69 40.76
C GLU A 548 -10.32 -80.42 39.41
N VAL A 549 -9.25 -81.17 39.09
CA VAL A 549 -9.18 -81.96 37.86
C VAL A 549 -9.96 -83.24 38.05
N THR A 550 -10.80 -83.61 37.07
CA THR A 550 -11.49 -84.91 37.11
C THR A 550 -10.48 -86.04 36.92
N ALA A 551 -10.76 -87.22 37.48
CA ALA A 551 -9.86 -88.36 37.39
C ALA A 551 -9.61 -88.76 35.91
N GLU A 552 -10.64 -88.67 35.07
CA GLU A 552 -10.57 -88.90 33.62
C GLU A 552 -9.60 -87.96 32.90
N ASN A 553 -9.55 -86.67 33.29
CA ASN A 553 -8.73 -85.66 32.61
C ASN A 553 -7.35 -85.45 33.24
N ALA A 554 -7.01 -86.19 34.30
CA ALA A 554 -5.80 -85.93 35.06
C ALA A 554 -4.51 -86.09 34.22
N THR A 555 -4.43 -87.14 33.41
CA THR A 555 -3.29 -87.40 32.51
C THR A 555 -3.19 -86.38 31.39
N SER A 556 -4.31 -85.97 30.80
CA SER A 556 -4.32 -84.98 29.73
C SER A 556 -3.93 -83.59 30.25
N VAL A 557 -4.42 -83.20 31.44
CA VAL A 557 -4.05 -81.95 32.10
C VAL A 557 -2.58 -81.95 32.53
N ALA A 558 -2.08 -83.03 33.12
CA ALA A 558 -0.67 -83.15 33.50
C ALA A 558 0.30 -83.01 32.32
N GLY A 559 -0.13 -83.50 31.14
CA GLY A 559 0.63 -83.42 29.90
C GLY A 559 0.63 -82.03 29.24
N GLN A 560 -0.17 -81.08 29.73
CA GLN A 560 -0.16 -79.71 29.20
C GLN A 560 1.14 -78.99 29.55
N THR A 561 1.57 -78.12 28.62
CA THR A 561 2.81 -77.36 28.79
C THR A 561 2.72 -76.44 30.00
N GLY A 562 3.73 -76.45 30.86
CA GLY A 562 3.79 -75.61 32.05
C GLY A 562 3.10 -76.20 33.28
N VAL A 563 2.33 -77.29 33.17
CA VAL A 563 1.72 -77.95 34.33
C VAL A 563 2.76 -78.68 35.16
N SER A 564 3.04 -78.15 36.35
CA SER A 564 3.97 -78.75 37.31
C SER A 564 3.30 -79.77 38.22
N SER A 565 2.00 -79.58 38.48
CA SER A 565 1.25 -80.51 39.33
C SER A 565 -0.26 -80.45 39.13
N VAL A 566 -0.91 -81.55 39.49
CA VAL A 566 -2.35 -81.78 39.37
C VAL A 566 -2.91 -82.23 40.71
N SER A 567 -4.06 -81.69 41.09
CA SER A 567 -4.87 -82.15 42.23
C SER A 567 -6.25 -82.56 41.72
N VAL A 568 -6.62 -83.80 41.97
CA VAL A 568 -7.83 -84.41 41.45
C VAL A 568 -8.99 -84.21 42.42
N SER A 569 -10.17 -83.84 41.91
CA SER A 569 -11.42 -83.79 42.65
C SER A 569 -12.52 -84.45 41.82
N ASP A 570 -12.95 -85.64 42.23
CA ASP A 570 -13.93 -86.45 41.47
C ASP A 570 -14.71 -87.40 42.39
N SER A 571 -15.71 -88.09 41.85
CA SER A 571 -16.46 -89.16 42.53
C SER A 571 -15.58 -90.38 42.82
N SER A 572 -15.90 -91.14 43.87
CA SER A 572 -15.14 -92.35 44.22
C SER A 572 -15.17 -93.39 43.10
N SER A 573 -16.26 -93.45 42.33
CA SER A 573 -16.39 -94.31 41.15
C SER A 573 -15.40 -93.94 40.05
N ASN A 574 -15.26 -92.65 39.72
CA ASN A 574 -14.32 -92.21 38.68
C ASN A 574 -12.88 -92.40 39.13
N VAL A 575 -12.56 -92.09 40.38
CA VAL A 575 -11.22 -92.33 40.94
C VAL A 575 -10.84 -93.82 40.88
N SER A 576 -11.76 -94.74 41.21
CA SER A 576 -11.54 -96.19 41.07
C SER A 576 -11.33 -96.62 39.61
N ASN A 577 -12.08 -96.04 38.67
CA ASN A 577 -12.01 -96.38 37.24
C ASN A 577 -10.71 -95.92 36.57
N PHE A 578 -10.15 -94.80 37.01
CA PHE A 578 -8.93 -94.19 36.44
C PHE A 578 -7.71 -94.33 37.37
N LEU A 579 -7.73 -95.26 38.32
CA LEU A 579 -6.69 -95.38 39.34
C LEU A 579 -5.29 -95.62 38.77
N ASP A 580 -5.19 -96.44 37.72
CA ASP A 580 -3.94 -96.75 37.02
C ASP A 580 -3.36 -95.49 36.35
N ASP A 581 -4.22 -94.67 35.71
CA ASP A 581 -3.83 -93.41 35.07
C ASP A 581 -3.35 -92.39 36.11
N LEU A 582 -4.03 -92.34 37.27
CA LEU A 582 -3.65 -91.47 38.39
C LEU A 582 -2.32 -91.89 39.02
N ASP A 583 -2.04 -93.19 39.14
CA ASP A 583 -0.74 -93.68 39.63
C ASP A 583 0.40 -93.38 38.65
N ALA A 584 0.12 -93.44 37.34
CA ALA A 584 1.08 -93.13 36.29
C ALA A 584 1.57 -91.67 36.30
N LEU A 585 0.79 -90.74 36.89
CA LEU A 585 1.20 -89.34 37.08
C LEU A 585 2.36 -89.15 38.08
N GLY A 586 2.59 -90.12 38.96
CA GLY A 586 3.68 -90.10 39.94
C GLY A 586 3.71 -88.81 40.77
N SER A 587 4.84 -88.10 40.75
CA SER A 587 5.05 -86.89 41.57
C SER A 587 4.25 -85.67 41.09
N GLN A 588 3.71 -85.67 39.86
CA GLN A 588 2.85 -84.59 39.40
C GLN A 588 1.48 -84.61 40.07
N LEU A 589 1.01 -85.77 40.54
CA LEU A 589 -0.23 -85.87 41.31
C LEU A 589 0.01 -85.48 42.77
N GLN A 590 -0.62 -84.41 43.23
CA GLN A 590 -0.41 -83.85 44.57
C GLN A 590 -1.45 -84.32 45.57
N SER A 591 -2.71 -84.38 45.18
CA SER A 591 -3.79 -84.86 46.04
C SER A 591 -4.97 -85.39 45.23
N ILE A 592 -5.76 -86.26 45.85
CA ILE A 592 -7.07 -86.72 45.37
C ILE A 592 -8.11 -86.39 46.45
N ALA A 593 -9.18 -85.69 46.06
CA ALA A 593 -10.33 -85.41 46.89
C ALA A 593 -11.58 -86.11 46.31
N LEU A 594 -12.36 -86.77 47.16
CA LEU A 594 -13.61 -87.44 46.78
C LEU A 594 -14.78 -86.48 46.97
N THR A 595 -15.53 -86.19 45.90
CA THR A 595 -16.63 -85.23 45.92
C THR A 595 -17.93 -85.80 46.51
N ASP A 596 -18.08 -87.12 46.50
CA ASP A 596 -19.28 -87.84 46.95
C ASP A 596 -19.15 -88.45 48.36
N GLY A 597 -17.98 -88.36 48.98
CA GLY A 597 -17.69 -88.96 50.29
C GLY A 597 -17.90 -90.48 50.37
N SER A 598 -17.99 -91.16 49.22
CA SER A 598 -18.27 -92.59 49.13
C SER A 598 -17.00 -93.43 49.24
N SER A 599 -17.14 -94.71 49.59
CA SER A 599 -16.01 -95.64 49.62
C SER A 599 -15.43 -95.88 48.22
N LEU A 600 -14.10 -96.04 48.13
CA LEU A 600 -13.45 -96.54 46.91
C LEU A 600 -13.66 -98.05 46.80
N SER A 601 -14.20 -98.50 45.68
CA SER A 601 -14.37 -99.92 45.38
C SER A 601 -13.17 -100.39 44.56
N LEU A 602 -12.31 -101.25 45.11
CA LEU A 602 -11.04 -101.66 44.47
C LEU A 602 -10.80 -103.17 44.60
N THR A 603 -10.11 -103.78 43.64
CA THR A 603 -9.66 -105.18 43.77
C THR A 603 -8.45 -105.31 44.70
N ALA A 604 -8.15 -106.54 45.15
CA ALA A 604 -6.96 -106.82 45.97
C ALA A 604 -5.65 -106.34 45.30
N ASP A 605 -5.54 -106.56 43.99
CA ASP A 605 -4.37 -106.21 43.19
C ASP A 605 -4.22 -104.70 43.02
N GLN A 606 -5.32 -103.97 42.83
CA GLN A 606 -5.32 -102.51 42.76
C GLN A 606 -4.83 -101.90 44.08
N ILE A 607 -5.25 -102.44 45.22
CA ILE A 607 -4.80 -101.98 46.55
C ILE A 607 -3.30 -102.21 46.75
N ALA A 608 -2.78 -103.36 46.31
CA ALA A 608 -1.36 -103.71 46.44
C ALA A 608 -0.45 -102.92 45.49
N THR A 609 -0.92 -102.63 44.28
CA THR A 609 -0.11 -102.03 43.20
C THR A 609 -0.10 -100.51 43.27
N HIS A 610 -1.21 -99.88 43.62
CA HIS A 610 -1.40 -98.41 43.54
C HIS A 610 -1.22 -97.71 44.91
N THR A 611 -0.34 -98.24 45.76
CA THR A 611 -0.12 -97.69 47.11
C THR A 611 0.35 -96.24 47.12
N ALA A 612 1.08 -95.81 46.07
CA ALA A 612 1.58 -94.45 45.93
C ALA A 612 0.44 -93.45 45.67
N VAL A 613 -0.42 -93.70 44.67
CA VAL A 613 -1.62 -92.87 44.44
C VAL A 613 -2.62 -92.94 45.60
N LEU A 614 -2.79 -94.11 46.24
CA LEU A 614 -3.69 -94.23 47.39
C LEU A 614 -3.24 -93.36 48.58
N SER A 615 -1.94 -93.10 48.72
CA SER A 615 -1.41 -92.17 49.73
C SER A 615 -1.73 -90.69 49.45
N LYS A 616 -2.20 -90.36 48.25
CA LYS A 616 -2.57 -89.00 47.84
C LYS A 616 -4.04 -88.66 48.13
N LEU A 617 -4.86 -89.62 48.57
CA LEU A 617 -6.22 -89.32 49.01
C LEU A 617 -6.20 -88.48 50.31
N ALA A 618 -7.04 -87.45 50.36
CA ALA A 618 -7.23 -86.65 51.57
C ALA A 618 -7.70 -87.52 52.77
N ASP A 619 -7.39 -87.08 53.99
CA ASP A 619 -7.64 -87.84 55.22
C ASP A 619 -9.12 -88.26 55.36
N GLY A 620 -9.39 -89.57 55.46
CA GLY A 620 -10.71 -90.12 55.79
C GLY A 620 -11.39 -91.05 54.78
N PHE A 621 -10.68 -91.61 53.80
CA PHE A 621 -11.28 -92.53 52.83
C PHE A 621 -11.48 -93.97 53.35
N THR A 622 -12.52 -94.65 52.86
CA THR A 622 -12.77 -96.08 53.09
C THR A 622 -12.61 -96.85 51.79
N VAL A 623 -11.78 -97.89 51.78
CA VAL A 623 -11.66 -98.81 50.64
C VAL A 623 -12.53 -100.04 50.91
N VAL A 624 -13.45 -100.34 49.99
CA VAL A 624 -14.22 -101.58 49.96
C VAL A 624 -13.58 -102.49 48.92
N GLN A 625 -13.01 -103.61 49.38
CA GLN A 625 -12.41 -104.60 48.50
C GLN A 625 -13.51 -105.36 47.73
N THR A 626 -13.47 -105.33 46.41
CA THR A 626 -14.34 -106.17 45.57
C THR A 626 -13.71 -107.55 45.38
N GLU A 627 -14.51 -108.60 45.55
CA GLU A 627 -14.09 -109.96 45.21
C GLU A 627 -14.04 -110.10 43.68
N GLU A 628 -12.94 -110.63 43.16
CA GLU A 628 -12.75 -110.92 41.73
C GLU A 628 -13.82 -111.96 41.30
N PRO A 629 -14.53 -111.77 40.17
CA PRO A 629 -15.36 -112.83 39.63
C PRO A 629 -14.45 -113.97 39.16
N ALA A 630 -14.60 -115.12 39.81
CA ALA A 630 -13.84 -116.35 39.57
C ALA A 630 -13.92 -116.89 38.12
#